data_AF-A0AAJ4XGQ0-F1
#
_entry.id   AF-A0AAJ4XGQ0-F1
#
_cell.length_a   1.000
_cell.length_b   1.000
_cell.length_c   1.000
_cell.angle_alpha   90.00
_cell.angle_beta   90.00
_cell.angle_gamma   90.00
#
_symmetry.space_group_name_H-M   'P 1'
#
loop_
_entity.id
_entity.type
_entity.pdbx_description
1 polymer ?
#
loop_
_entity_poly.entity_id
_entity_poly.type
_entity_poly.pdbx_seq_one_letter_code
_entity_poly.pdbx_strand_id
1 'polypeptide(L)'
;MTGLFPSIPVPQALLAPLARPTAAIARSSILSLFSKLTVGKLEVRLLDGTVHRFGDPTLVKSKQHTHEDVPSSKVKSPYEHPSNSSTAPHAILIVKSDSFWTRMFFGADLGFAEAYMIGDVDTPDLGSVFDLFIFNRSSLNNLETISLASSLISSVQAMLNRRYANTKVGSLRNIGAHYDISNTMYKAFLSKDMTYSCAVFDTLDADVNGPLLQGLNQQTRAVMGTAINGHLIAGAANGTFEPLRFTPDPINMNSNSNNSNNSNDVAERPGDLPTPPSEAEGEAQSDANDYDELEQAQKNKLQLIIKRANIRPGDRVLEIGTGWGSFAIEAVRMTGCTVDSVTLSVEQKALAEQRIAAAGMDSKIKVHLMDYRDFPASWTDSFDRVCSIEMLEAVGIEFLPTYFSCVDRVLKKQGGVAVFQCITISENRAEAYYKGVDFIKKWIFPGGVLPSVTSLVNGATDGSKGNLILDTLVSIGPHYARTLREWKNRFEANFNKVIRPALLRDHDEISRLPESQKQIEVDVFRRKWIYYFVYCEVGFTQRVINDHILAFTRENNTTLPVCSG
;
A
#
# COMPACT_ATOMS: atom_id res chain seq x y z
N MET A 1 21.87 10.22 -21.58
CA MET A 1 22.56 10.47 -20.30
C MET A 1 21.79 11.55 -19.56
N THR A 2 20.79 11.13 -18.79
CA THR A 2 19.90 11.96 -17.96
C THR A 2 19.50 11.03 -16.82
N GLY A 3 19.86 11.37 -15.58
CA GLY A 3 19.69 10.50 -14.41
C GLY A 3 18.27 9.94 -14.29
N LEU A 4 18.19 8.69 -13.81
CA LEU A 4 16.97 7.89 -13.65
C LEU A 4 16.14 8.30 -12.42
N PHE A 5 16.75 9.03 -11.51
CA PHE A 5 16.03 10.09 -10.84
C PHE A 5 16.19 11.33 -11.74
N PRO A 6 15.14 12.11 -12.14
CA PRO A 6 15.41 13.55 -12.14
C PRO A 6 16.07 13.73 -10.80
N SER A 7 17.29 14.24 -10.79
CA SER A 7 18.14 14.27 -9.62
C SER A 7 17.30 14.67 -8.39
N ILE A 8 17.88 14.73 -7.22
CA ILE A 8 17.31 15.73 -6.32
C ILE A 8 17.80 17.10 -6.83
N PRO A 9 17.45 17.73 -8.02
CA PRO A 9 17.45 19.17 -8.00
C PRO A 9 16.09 19.49 -7.40
N VAL A 10 16.03 19.54 -6.07
CA VAL A 10 15.49 20.81 -5.59
C VAL A 10 16.43 21.83 -6.23
N PRO A 11 15.98 22.65 -7.19
CA PRO A 11 16.88 23.56 -7.86
C PRO A 11 17.65 24.29 -6.77
N GLN A 12 18.98 24.30 -6.81
CA GLN A 12 19.74 25.08 -5.83
C GLN A 12 19.28 26.55 -5.79
N ALA A 13 18.69 27.03 -6.89
CA ALA A 13 18.01 28.31 -6.99
C ALA A 13 16.73 28.46 -6.13
N LEU A 14 16.01 27.37 -5.83
CA LEU A 14 14.91 27.31 -4.84
C LEU A 14 15.42 26.96 -3.43
N LEU A 15 16.64 26.45 -3.31
CA LEU A 15 17.36 26.19 -2.05
C LEU A 15 18.12 27.40 -1.52
N ALA A 16 18.26 28.47 -2.30
CA ALA A 16 18.88 29.69 -1.81
C ALA A 16 17.99 30.23 -0.67
N PRO A 17 18.56 30.54 0.51
CA PRO A 17 17.80 31.23 1.54
C PRO A 17 17.22 32.49 0.91
N LEU A 18 15.90 32.54 0.79
CA LEU A 18 15.21 33.77 0.42
C LEU A 18 15.67 34.85 1.41
N ALA A 19 15.79 36.09 0.93
CA ALA A 19 16.27 37.19 1.76
C ALA A 19 15.56 37.17 3.13
N ARG A 20 16.30 37.44 4.23
CA ARG A 20 15.78 37.40 5.62
C ARG A 20 14.38 38.02 5.81
N PRO A 21 14.00 39.14 5.15
CA PRO A 21 12.65 39.69 5.24
C PRO A 21 11.54 38.72 4.78
N THR A 22 11.80 37.94 3.73
CA THR A 22 10.86 36.96 3.18
C THR A 22 10.63 35.79 4.13
N ALA A 23 11.68 35.31 4.81
CA ALA A 23 11.56 34.24 5.81
C ALA A 23 10.74 34.66 7.03
N ALA A 24 10.90 35.90 7.50
CA ALA A 24 10.12 36.44 8.62
C ALA A 24 8.61 36.57 8.28
N ILE A 25 8.30 37.06 7.08
CA ILE A 25 6.91 37.14 6.59
C ILE A 25 6.31 35.73 6.47
N ALA A 26 7.03 34.80 5.83
CA ALA A 26 6.59 33.42 5.69
C ALA A 26 6.31 32.76 7.05
N ARG A 27 7.21 32.92 8.02
CA ARG A 27 7.04 32.40 9.38
C ARG A 27 5.79 32.97 10.05
N SER A 28 5.59 34.29 10.00
CA SER A 28 4.42 34.94 10.57
C SER A 28 3.12 34.42 9.94
N SER A 29 3.09 34.27 8.61
CA SER A 29 1.93 33.75 7.89
C SER A 29 1.60 32.29 8.26
N ILE A 30 2.61 31.43 8.38
CA ILE A 30 2.39 30.02 8.74
C ILE A 30 1.97 29.87 10.21
N LEU A 31 2.55 30.65 11.13
CA LEU A 31 2.10 30.65 12.52
C LEU A 31 0.65 31.16 12.65
N SER A 32 0.27 32.16 11.84
CA SER A 32 -1.12 32.65 11.74
C SER A 32 -2.07 31.63 11.10
N LEU A 33 -1.58 30.79 10.18
CA LEU A 33 -2.35 29.65 9.68
C LEU A 33 -2.59 28.61 10.78
N PHE A 34 -1.55 28.25 11.54
CA PHE A 34 -1.68 27.27 12.63
C PHE A 34 -2.56 27.75 13.78
N SER A 35 -2.68 29.05 14.03
CA SER A 35 -3.61 29.57 15.04
C SER A 35 -5.09 29.32 14.72
N LYS A 36 -5.41 28.91 13.48
CA LYS A 36 -6.76 28.51 13.05
C LYS A 36 -7.09 27.05 13.35
N LEU A 37 -6.15 26.26 13.87
CA LEU A 37 -6.44 24.90 14.33
C LEU A 37 -7.45 24.98 15.47
N THR A 38 -8.53 24.20 15.37
CA THR A 38 -9.62 24.16 16.36
C THR A 38 -9.72 22.80 17.05
N VAL A 39 -9.19 21.74 16.45
CA VAL A 39 -9.26 20.37 16.97
C VAL A 39 -7.85 19.89 17.29
N GLY A 40 -7.63 19.31 18.47
CA GLY A 40 -6.33 18.76 18.87
C GLY A 40 -5.30 19.82 19.21
N LYS A 41 -4.04 19.40 19.35
CA LYS A 41 -2.93 20.25 19.78
C LYS A 41 -1.75 20.13 18.83
N LEU A 42 -1.24 21.27 18.37
CA LEU A 42 0.05 21.36 17.66
C LEU A 42 1.08 22.06 18.55
N GLU A 43 2.24 21.42 18.78
CA GLU A 43 3.43 22.11 19.30
C GLU A 43 4.44 22.32 18.18
N VAL A 44 4.89 23.56 17.98
CA VAL A 44 5.99 23.87 17.07
C VAL A 44 7.20 24.32 17.88
N ARG A 45 8.24 23.50 17.89
CA ARG A 45 9.48 23.69 18.65
C ARG A 45 10.58 24.18 17.73
N LEU A 46 11.30 25.21 18.15
CA LEU A 46 12.41 25.80 17.41
C LEU A 46 13.74 25.50 18.11
N LEU A 47 14.85 25.62 17.38
CA LEU A 47 16.19 25.36 17.92
C LEU A 47 16.64 26.32 19.02
N ASP A 48 16.05 27.53 19.08
CA ASP A 48 16.31 28.51 20.15
C ASP A 48 15.57 28.21 21.46
N GLY A 49 14.82 27.09 21.51
CA GLY A 49 14.01 26.69 22.67
C GLY A 49 12.58 27.24 22.66
N THR A 50 12.22 28.11 21.72
CA THR A 50 10.85 28.63 21.58
C THR A 50 9.87 27.51 21.26
N VAL A 51 8.72 27.52 21.94
CA VAL A 51 7.61 26.58 21.68
C VAL A 51 6.31 27.34 21.43
N HIS A 52 5.79 27.25 20.21
CA HIS A 52 4.46 27.72 19.88
C HIS A 52 3.44 26.60 20.07
N ARG A 53 2.25 26.92 20.59
CA ARG A 53 1.17 25.95 20.81
C ARG A 53 -0.12 26.45 20.16
N PHE A 54 -0.80 25.56 19.46
CA PHE A 54 -2.02 25.86 18.71
C PHE A 54 -3.07 24.75 18.88
N GLY A 55 -4.32 25.05 18.57
CA GLY A 55 -5.45 24.12 18.71
C GLY A 55 -6.05 24.09 20.12
N ASP A 56 -7.09 23.27 20.26
CA ASP A 56 -7.76 22.99 21.52
C ASP A 56 -7.75 21.47 21.79
N PRO A 57 -7.01 20.99 22.82
CA PRO A 57 -6.94 19.57 23.16
C PRO A 57 -8.23 19.03 23.76
N THR A 58 -9.19 19.88 24.14
CA THR A 58 -10.49 19.47 24.68
C THR A 58 -11.50 19.18 23.59
N LEU A 59 -11.31 19.77 22.40
CA LEU A 59 -12.16 19.55 21.24
C LEU A 59 -11.68 18.31 20.48
N VAL A 60 -12.37 17.21 20.73
CA VAL A 60 -12.37 16.03 19.86
C VAL A 60 -13.59 16.16 18.95
N LYS A 61 -13.42 16.17 17.63
CA LYS A 61 -14.59 15.95 16.76
C LYS A 61 -15.07 14.54 17.04
N SER A 62 -16.20 14.40 17.74
CA SER A 62 -16.86 13.11 17.88
C SER A 62 -17.17 12.60 16.47
N LYS A 63 -16.73 11.37 16.16
CA LYS A 63 -17.15 10.67 14.95
C LYS A 63 -18.63 10.34 15.11
N GLN A 64 -19.55 11.25 14.77
CA GLN A 64 -20.96 10.93 14.56
C GLN A 64 -21.67 12.09 13.84
N HIS A 65 -22.25 11.78 12.68
CA HIS A 65 -23.47 12.46 12.25
C HIS A 65 -24.54 12.15 13.29
N THR A 66 -24.87 13.12 14.14
CA THR A 66 -26.13 13.07 14.88
C THR A 66 -27.22 13.64 13.95
N HIS A 67 -27.97 12.76 13.31
CA HIS A 67 -29.37 13.08 13.04
C HIS A 67 -30.08 13.17 14.40
N GLU A 68 -30.99 14.14 14.47
CA GLU A 68 -31.68 14.63 15.65
C GLU A 68 -32.30 13.55 16.56
N ASP A 69 -32.19 13.82 17.87
CA ASP A 69 -33.01 13.39 19.00
C ASP A 69 -33.85 12.10 18.88
N VAL A 70 -33.34 11.00 19.49
CA VAL A 70 -34.18 9.94 20.07
C VAL A 70 -33.65 9.60 21.47
N PRO A 71 -34.50 9.49 22.52
CA PRO A 71 -34.01 9.26 23.88
C PRO A 71 -33.42 7.85 24.04
N SER A 72 -32.23 7.78 24.64
CA SER A 72 -31.45 6.58 24.85
C SER A 72 -32.14 5.56 25.79
N SER A 73 -32.38 4.35 25.29
CA SER A 73 -32.45 3.17 26.15
C SER A 73 -31.03 2.63 26.37
N LYS A 74 -30.69 2.33 27.64
CA LYS A 74 -29.37 1.89 28.08
C LYS A 74 -29.07 0.48 27.54
N VAL A 75 -28.17 0.38 26.55
CA VAL A 75 -27.44 -0.85 26.26
C VAL A 75 -25.95 -0.52 26.27
N LYS A 76 -25.24 -0.99 27.30
CA LYS A 76 -23.77 -0.93 27.34
C LYS A 76 -23.22 -2.08 26.48
N SER A 77 -22.56 -1.75 25.38
CA SER A 77 -21.75 -2.70 24.60
C SER A 77 -20.40 -2.92 25.32
N PRO A 78 -19.92 -4.17 25.50
CA PRO A 78 -18.72 -4.48 26.27
C PRO A 78 -17.40 -4.45 25.47
N TYR A 79 -17.36 -3.85 24.28
CA TYR A 79 -16.16 -3.81 23.44
C TYR A 79 -15.74 -2.37 23.14
N GLU A 80 -14.76 -1.86 23.90
CA GLU A 80 -14.06 -0.60 23.63
C GLU A 80 -12.80 -0.88 22.78
N HIS A 81 -12.77 -0.30 21.58
CA HIS A 81 -11.60 -0.30 20.70
C HIS A 81 -10.46 0.57 21.28
N PRO A 82 -9.18 0.16 21.21
CA PRO A 82 -8.05 1.05 21.54
C PRO A 82 -7.68 2.05 20.42
N SER A 83 -8.34 2.01 19.25
CA SER A 83 -8.34 3.15 18.31
C SER A 83 -9.36 4.25 18.69
N ASN A 84 -10.13 4.06 19.78
CA ASN A 84 -10.88 5.10 20.46
C ASN A 84 -10.08 5.65 21.65
N SER A 85 -8.86 6.13 21.44
CA SER A 85 -8.37 7.14 22.37
C SER A 85 -9.28 8.35 22.18
N SER A 86 -10.17 8.61 23.14
CA SER A 86 -11.00 9.83 23.22
C SER A 86 -10.16 11.10 23.47
N THR A 87 -8.87 11.06 23.09
CA THR A 87 -7.88 12.08 23.30
C THR A 87 -7.65 12.78 21.98
N ALA A 88 -7.80 14.10 21.98
CA ALA A 88 -7.62 14.90 20.79
C ALA A 88 -6.19 14.70 20.21
N PRO A 89 -6.02 14.69 18.88
CA PRO A 89 -4.73 14.44 18.26
C PRO A 89 -3.69 15.45 18.75
N HIS A 90 -2.50 14.97 19.14
CA HIS A 90 -1.39 15.82 19.58
C HIS A 90 -0.19 15.61 18.66
N ALA A 91 0.16 16.64 17.90
CA ALA A 91 1.30 16.64 17.01
C ALA A 91 2.42 17.56 17.50
N ILE A 92 3.67 17.18 17.23
CA ILE A 92 4.85 17.99 17.52
C ILE A 92 5.64 18.15 16.22
N LEU A 93 5.93 19.40 15.86
CA LEU A 93 6.87 19.75 14.80
C LEU A 93 8.13 20.35 15.43
N ILE A 94 9.29 19.85 14.99
CA ILE A 94 10.61 20.32 15.40
C ILE A 94 11.23 21.00 14.18
N VAL A 95 11.20 22.33 14.15
CA VAL A 95 11.74 23.12 13.03
C VAL A 95 13.24 23.31 13.25
N LYS A 96 14.03 22.73 12.35
CA LYS A 96 15.50 22.74 12.38
C LYS A 96 16.09 23.86 11.53
N SER A 97 15.32 24.42 10.59
CA SER A 97 15.79 25.37 9.60
C SER A 97 14.70 26.37 9.22
N ASP A 98 15.04 27.65 9.08
CA ASP A 98 14.10 28.71 8.68
C ASP A 98 13.55 28.50 7.25
N SER A 99 14.24 27.71 6.43
CA SER A 99 13.76 27.29 5.10
C SER A 99 12.44 26.52 5.17
N PHE A 100 12.10 25.91 6.31
CA PHE A 100 10.79 25.31 6.54
C PHE A 100 9.65 26.29 6.26
N TRP A 101 9.76 27.52 6.78
CA TRP A 101 8.67 28.50 6.71
C TRP A 101 8.41 28.95 5.27
N THR A 102 9.49 29.17 4.51
CA THR A 102 9.37 29.58 3.11
C THR A 102 8.80 28.47 2.25
N ARG A 103 9.22 27.21 2.46
CA ARG A 103 8.65 26.05 1.77
C ARG A 103 7.16 25.89 2.04
N MET A 104 6.75 25.95 3.30
CA MET A 104 5.35 25.90 3.68
C MET A 104 4.55 27.03 3.03
N PHE A 105 5.09 28.25 3.00
CA PHE A 105 4.41 29.41 2.46
C PHE A 105 4.17 29.34 0.96
N PHE A 106 5.13 28.86 0.17
CA PHE A 106 5.01 28.78 -1.28
C PHE A 106 4.46 27.45 -1.79
N GLY A 107 4.72 26.36 -1.07
CA GLY A 107 4.42 24.99 -1.51
C GLY A 107 3.31 24.30 -0.72
N ALA A 108 2.77 24.92 0.33
CA ALA A 108 1.73 24.34 1.18
C ALA A 108 2.05 22.90 1.64
N ASP A 109 1.19 21.93 1.31
CA ASP A 109 1.35 20.51 1.63
C ASP A 109 2.58 19.88 0.95
N LEU A 110 2.87 20.25 -0.30
CA LEU A 110 4.07 19.82 -0.99
C LEU A 110 5.33 20.44 -0.37
N GLY A 111 5.23 21.68 0.08
CA GLY A 111 6.29 22.37 0.82
C GLY A 111 6.61 21.70 2.15
N PHE A 112 5.59 21.22 2.87
CA PHE A 112 5.76 20.40 4.07
C PHE A 112 6.53 19.11 3.76
N ALA A 113 6.13 18.39 2.71
CA ALA A 113 6.76 17.14 2.32
C ALA A 113 8.24 17.33 1.99
N GLU A 114 8.59 18.34 1.20
CA GLU A 114 9.98 18.66 0.85
C GLU A 114 10.80 19.09 2.07
N ALA A 115 10.22 19.89 2.95
CA ALA A 115 10.88 20.28 4.19
C ALA A 115 11.15 19.08 5.10
N TYR A 116 10.20 18.14 5.19
CA TYR A 116 10.41 16.89 5.91
C TYR A 116 11.51 16.07 5.25
N MET A 117 11.45 15.83 3.94
CA MET A 117 12.44 15.03 3.20
C MET A 117 13.87 15.54 3.40
N ILE A 118 14.08 16.85 3.32
CA ILE A 118 15.41 17.48 3.43
C ILE A 118 15.87 17.65 4.88
N GLY A 119 14.97 17.44 5.86
CA GLY A 119 15.28 17.56 7.28
C GLY A 119 15.21 18.99 7.82
N ASP A 120 14.56 19.92 7.10
CA ASP A 120 14.27 21.27 7.61
C ASP A 120 13.27 21.23 8.79
N VAL A 121 12.42 20.19 8.83
CA VAL A 121 11.48 19.91 9.93
C VAL A 121 11.50 18.42 10.27
N ASP A 122 11.28 18.11 11.54
CA ASP A 122 11.16 16.73 12.04
C ASP A 122 9.97 16.57 12.98
N THR A 123 9.60 15.33 13.26
CA THR A 123 8.49 15.02 14.16
C THR A 123 8.66 13.63 14.77
N PRO A 124 8.32 13.43 16.05
CA PRO A 124 8.33 12.10 16.66
C PRO A 124 7.26 11.18 16.07
N ASP A 125 6.16 11.73 15.55
CA ASP A 125 5.06 10.98 14.96
C ASP A 125 4.45 11.77 13.79
N LEU A 126 4.83 11.37 12.58
CA LEU A 126 4.34 11.96 11.35
C LEU A 126 2.85 11.66 11.11
N GLY A 127 2.33 10.53 11.62
CA GLY A 127 0.93 10.16 11.51
C GLY A 127 0.04 11.14 12.26
N SER A 128 0.40 11.44 13.51
CA SER A 128 -0.29 12.44 14.34
C SER A 128 -0.34 13.83 13.68
N VAL A 129 0.71 14.23 12.95
CA VAL A 129 0.72 15.50 12.19
C VAL A 129 -0.33 15.47 11.08
N PHE A 130 -0.38 14.40 10.28
CA PHE A 130 -1.36 14.29 9.20
C PHE A 130 -2.80 14.17 9.72
N ASP A 131 -3.03 13.39 10.77
CA ASP A 131 -4.34 13.30 11.41
C ASP A 131 -4.82 14.68 11.85
N LEU A 132 -3.98 15.42 12.56
CA LEU A 132 -4.29 16.77 13.01
C LEU A 132 -4.66 17.70 11.83
N PHE A 133 -3.89 17.67 10.74
CA PHE A 133 -4.17 18.47 9.55
C PHE A 133 -5.45 18.03 8.83
N ILE A 134 -5.78 16.74 8.81
CA ILE A 134 -7.02 16.23 8.23
C ILE A 134 -8.24 16.69 9.06
N PHE A 135 -8.19 16.57 10.39
CA PHE A 135 -9.28 17.01 11.27
C PHE A 135 -9.59 18.51 11.16
N ASN A 136 -8.55 19.30 10.89
CA ASN A 136 -8.61 20.75 10.74
C ASN A 136 -8.66 21.22 9.28
N ARG A 137 -8.82 20.31 8.30
CA ARG A 137 -8.73 20.64 6.87
C ARG A 137 -9.67 21.78 6.45
N SER A 138 -10.89 21.84 6.98
CA SER A 138 -11.81 22.95 6.71
C SER A 138 -11.28 24.30 7.19
N SER A 139 -10.66 24.33 8.37
CA SER A 139 -10.08 25.54 8.97
C SER A 139 -8.81 25.99 8.22
N LEU A 140 -8.07 25.02 7.67
CA LEU A 140 -6.87 25.26 6.85
C LEU A 140 -7.23 25.65 5.41
N ASN A 141 -8.35 25.15 4.86
CA ASN A 141 -8.82 25.43 3.50
C ASN A 141 -9.66 26.72 3.39
N ASN A 142 -10.30 27.18 4.46
CA ASN A 142 -11.12 28.42 4.49
C ASN A 142 -10.28 29.71 4.43
N LEU A 143 -9.07 29.64 3.89
CA LEU A 143 -8.37 30.79 3.38
C LEU A 143 -8.73 30.93 1.91
N GLU A 144 -9.81 31.67 1.68
CA GLU A 144 -9.72 32.67 0.63
C GLU A 144 -8.45 33.50 0.87
N THR A 145 -7.40 33.15 0.12
CA THR A 145 -6.61 34.13 -0.61
C THR A 145 -5.95 35.20 0.27
N ILE A 146 -4.71 34.96 0.70
CA ILE A 146 -3.77 36.07 0.93
C ILE A 146 -3.61 36.78 -0.43
N SER A 147 -4.30 37.92 -0.58
CA SER A 147 -4.69 38.58 -1.84
C SER A 147 -3.55 39.10 -2.73
N LEU A 148 -2.29 38.95 -2.29
CA LEU A 148 -1.11 39.29 -3.07
C LEU A 148 -0.23 38.06 -3.38
N ALA A 149 -0.36 36.98 -2.62
CA ALA A 149 0.41 35.74 -2.84
C ALA A 149 -0.32 34.76 -3.77
N SER A 150 -1.65 34.85 -3.88
CA SER A 150 -2.47 33.89 -4.65
C SER A 150 -2.16 33.88 -6.14
N SER A 151 -1.87 35.02 -6.78
CA SER A 151 -1.55 35.09 -8.21
C SER A 151 -0.16 34.53 -8.52
N LEU A 152 0.83 34.79 -7.66
CA LEU A 152 2.19 34.25 -7.78
C LEU A 152 2.21 32.75 -7.48
N ILE A 153 1.56 32.32 -6.39
CA ILE A 153 1.44 30.91 -5.99
C ILE A 153 0.67 30.13 -7.07
N SER A 154 -0.47 30.63 -7.55
CA SER A 154 -1.24 29.96 -8.61
C SER A 154 -0.50 29.92 -9.95
N SER A 155 0.28 30.94 -10.31
CA SER A 155 1.08 30.93 -11.55
C SER A 155 2.25 29.95 -11.48
N VAL A 156 2.96 29.89 -10.36
CA VAL A 156 4.02 28.91 -10.11
C VAL A 156 3.43 27.50 -10.08
N GLN A 157 2.32 27.29 -9.37
CA GLN A 157 1.64 26.02 -9.32
C GLN A 157 1.12 25.59 -10.69
N ALA A 158 0.52 26.49 -11.47
CA ALA A 158 0.05 26.20 -12.83
C ALA A 158 1.20 25.86 -13.79
N MET A 159 2.35 26.53 -13.66
CA MET A 159 3.55 26.23 -14.45
C MET A 159 4.14 24.86 -14.08
N LEU A 160 4.18 24.54 -12.80
CA LEU A 160 4.60 23.22 -12.31
C LEU A 160 3.63 22.14 -12.81
N ASN A 161 2.32 22.33 -12.63
CA ASN A 161 1.28 21.37 -13.00
C ASN A 161 1.26 21.06 -14.51
N ARG A 162 1.52 22.04 -15.39
CA ARG A 162 1.59 21.81 -16.85
C ARG A 162 2.68 20.81 -17.26
N ARG A 163 3.75 20.65 -16.48
CA ARG A 163 4.81 19.66 -16.75
C ARG A 163 4.45 18.24 -16.32
N TYR A 164 3.41 18.07 -15.51
CA TYR A 164 2.92 16.78 -15.01
C TYR A 164 1.62 16.32 -15.69
N ALA A 165 1.17 17.01 -16.75
CA ALA A 165 -0.01 16.62 -17.49
C ALA A 165 0.20 15.27 -18.19
N ASN A 166 -0.78 14.37 -18.05
CA ASN A 166 -0.75 13.05 -18.68
C ASN A 166 -0.90 13.17 -20.20
N THR A 167 0.11 12.71 -20.93
CA THR A 167 0.04 12.49 -22.38
C THR A 167 0.20 11.01 -22.63
N LYS A 168 -0.24 10.49 -23.78
CA LYS A 168 -0.12 9.05 -24.11
C LYS A 168 1.30 8.50 -23.94
N VAL A 169 2.31 9.29 -24.31
CA VAL A 169 3.75 8.99 -24.13
C VAL A 169 4.18 9.15 -22.66
N GLY A 170 3.61 10.12 -21.95
CA GLY A 170 3.77 10.30 -20.50
C GLY A 170 3.31 9.08 -19.72
N SER A 171 2.09 8.57 -19.94
CA SER A 171 1.55 7.40 -19.22
C SER A 171 2.44 6.16 -19.40
N LEU A 172 2.97 5.91 -20.61
CA LEU A 172 3.95 4.83 -20.85
C LEU A 172 5.22 5.00 -20.02
N ARG A 173 5.78 6.21 -20.02
CA ARG A 173 6.98 6.54 -19.26
C ARG A 173 6.74 6.50 -17.75
N ASN A 174 5.54 6.85 -17.29
CA ASN A 174 5.15 6.79 -15.89
C ASN A 174 5.00 5.34 -15.40
N ILE A 175 4.43 4.44 -16.22
CA ILE A 175 4.36 3.01 -15.90
C ILE A 175 5.77 2.40 -15.83
N GLY A 176 6.73 2.87 -16.64
CA GLY A 176 8.11 2.36 -16.65
C GLY A 176 9.05 2.95 -15.59
N ALA A 177 8.99 4.27 -15.34
CA ALA A 177 10.01 5.00 -14.57
C ALA A 177 9.98 4.78 -13.05
N HIS A 178 8.95 4.11 -12.50
CA HIS A 178 8.85 3.80 -11.06
C HIS A 178 9.53 2.52 -10.62
N TYR A 179 9.98 1.73 -11.58
CA TYR A 179 10.62 0.44 -11.33
C TYR A 179 12.15 0.48 -11.50
N ASP A 180 12.74 1.67 -11.67
CA ASP A 180 14.19 1.90 -11.60
C ASP A 180 14.77 1.82 -10.18
N ILE A 181 13.96 1.38 -9.22
CA ILE A 181 14.39 1.07 -7.87
C ILE A 181 14.64 -0.43 -7.79
N SER A 182 15.87 -0.79 -7.42
CA SER A 182 16.36 -2.16 -7.33
C SER A 182 15.34 -3.12 -6.71
N ASN A 183 15.11 -4.27 -7.35
CA ASN A 183 14.36 -5.39 -6.77
C ASN A 183 14.88 -5.75 -5.36
N THR A 184 16.16 -5.48 -5.07
CA THR A 184 16.76 -5.64 -3.73
C THR A 184 16.03 -4.84 -2.66
N MET A 185 15.66 -3.60 -2.97
CA MET A 185 14.93 -2.75 -2.04
C MET A 185 13.50 -3.25 -1.84
N TYR A 186 12.78 -3.54 -2.92
CA TYR A 186 11.40 -4.06 -2.80
C TYR A 186 11.37 -5.36 -1.99
N LYS A 187 12.31 -6.29 -2.24
CA LYS A 187 12.49 -7.51 -1.42
C LYS A 187 12.69 -7.24 0.07
N ALA A 188 13.23 -6.08 0.43
CA ALA A 188 13.55 -5.76 1.82
C ALA A 188 12.31 -5.38 2.66
N PHE A 189 11.19 -5.05 2.02
CA PHE A 189 9.97 -4.66 2.74
C PHE A 189 8.68 -5.32 2.26
N LEU A 190 8.65 -5.90 1.06
CA LEU A 190 7.53 -6.72 0.61
C LEU A 190 7.58 -8.12 1.25
N SER A 191 6.47 -8.85 1.16
CA SER A 191 6.44 -10.29 1.39
C SER A 191 7.20 -11.05 0.29
N LYS A 192 7.49 -12.34 0.53
CA LYS A 192 8.25 -13.21 -0.39
C LYS A 192 7.65 -13.32 -1.79
N ASP A 193 6.33 -13.16 -1.88
CA ASP A 193 5.59 -13.12 -3.13
C ASP A 193 5.77 -11.81 -3.93
N MET A 194 6.55 -10.83 -3.43
CA MET A 194 6.79 -9.51 -4.01
C MET A 194 5.52 -8.76 -4.41
N THR A 195 4.41 -8.95 -3.71
CA THR A 195 3.19 -8.23 -4.06
C THR A 195 3.27 -6.79 -3.54
N TYR A 196 3.36 -5.83 -4.45
CA TYR A 196 3.30 -4.38 -4.15
C TYR A 196 1.91 -3.83 -4.45
N SER A 197 0.95 -4.26 -3.64
CA SER A 197 -0.45 -3.84 -3.65
C SER A 197 -1.06 -4.07 -2.26
N CYS A 198 -2.28 -3.61 -2.02
CA CYS A 198 -3.02 -3.90 -0.79
C CYS A 198 -3.11 -5.40 -0.49
N ALA A 199 -2.88 -5.80 0.77
CA ALA A 199 -3.14 -7.13 1.29
C ALA A 199 -4.55 -7.23 1.90
N VAL A 200 -5.07 -8.43 2.19
CA VAL A 200 -6.33 -8.65 2.91
C VAL A 200 -6.07 -9.54 4.13
N PHE A 201 -6.09 -8.92 5.31
CA PHE A 201 -5.83 -9.56 6.60
C PHE A 201 -7.09 -10.18 7.19
N ASP A 202 -6.97 -11.34 7.85
CA ASP A 202 -8.09 -11.99 8.54
C ASP A 202 -8.64 -11.14 9.70
N THR A 203 -7.75 -10.41 10.37
CA THR A 203 -8.12 -9.46 11.43
C THR A 203 -7.53 -8.09 11.12
N LEU A 204 -8.41 -7.10 10.91
CA LEU A 204 -8.03 -5.70 10.75
C LEU A 204 -7.39 -5.18 12.05
N ASP A 205 -6.33 -4.40 11.91
CA ASP A 205 -5.67 -3.70 13.02
C ASP A 205 -5.17 -4.61 14.15
N ALA A 206 -4.93 -5.90 13.89
CA ALA A 206 -4.43 -6.82 14.90
C ALA A 206 -3.05 -6.42 15.46
N ASP A 207 -2.30 -5.69 14.63
CA ASP A 207 -0.98 -5.11 14.88
C ASP A 207 -1.01 -3.84 15.74
N VAL A 208 -2.17 -3.22 15.95
CA VAL A 208 -2.34 -2.03 16.81
C VAL A 208 -3.34 -2.25 17.95
N ASN A 209 -4.32 -3.15 17.79
CA ASN A 209 -5.41 -3.38 18.73
C ASN A 209 -5.72 -4.87 18.99
N GLY A 210 -4.98 -5.80 18.37
CA GLY A 210 -5.35 -7.23 18.35
C GLY A 210 -4.78 -8.10 19.47
N PRO A 211 -5.27 -9.35 19.56
CA PRO A 211 -4.78 -10.34 20.52
C PRO A 211 -3.30 -10.71 20.31
N LEU A 212 -2.74 -10.52 19.10
CA LEU A 212 -1.30 -10.66 18.82
C LEU A 212 -0.46 -9.73 19.70
N LEU A 213 -0.89 -8.49 19.92
CA LEU A 213 -0.26 -7.57 20.86
C LEU A 213 -0.50 -7.96 22.33
N GLN A 214 -1.65 -8.57 22.67
CA GLN A 214 -1.88 -9.04 24.04
C GLN A 214 -0.99 -10.22 24.40
N GLY A 215 -0.76 -11.15 23.46
CA GLY A 215 0.20 -12.26 23.59
C GLY A 215 1.66 -11.80 23.59
N LEU A 216 2.04 -10.87 22.71
CA LEU A 216 3.38 -10.28 22.68
C LEU A 216 3.65 -9.38 23.89
N ASN A 217 2.67 -8.64 24.41
CA ASN A 217 2.82 -7.88 25.65
C ASN A 217 2.89 -8.79 26.88
N GLN A 218 2.24 -9.96 26.87
CA GLN A 218 2.41 -10.96 27.93
C GLN A 218 3.80 -11.62 27.88
N GLN A 219 4.31 -11.96 26.69
CA GLN A 219 5.67 -12.51 26.53
C GLN A 219 6.76 -11.47 26.84
N THR A 220 6.58 -10.21 26.45
CA THR A 220 7.54 -9.13 26.74
C THR A 220 7.51 -8.73 28.22
N ARG A 221 6.37 -8.85 28.91
CA ARG A 221 6.29 -8.71 30.39
C ARG A 221 6.82 -9.93 31.14
N ALA A 222 6.72 -11.14 30.59
CA ALA A 222 7.30 -12.34 31.20
C ALA A 222 8.84 -12.31 31.21
N VAL A 223 9.46 -11.71 30.20
CA VAL A 223 10.92 -11.50 30.10
C VAL A 223 11.43 -10.40 31.04
N MET A 224 10.57 -9.50 31.54
CA MET A 224 10.92 -8.52 32.59
C MET A 224 10.41 -8.89 34.00
N GLY A 225 9.76 -10.04 34.19
CA GLY A 225 9.02 -10.35 35.41
C GLY A 225 9.31 -11.70 36.08
N THR A 226 10.24 -12.51 35.58
CA THR A 226 10.54 -13.84 36.17
C THR A 226 11.98 -13.95 36.66
N ALA A 227 12.31 -13.10 37.63
CA ALA A 227 12.97 -13.62 38.82
C ALA A 227 11.87 -14.12 39.76
N ILE A 228 12.19 -15.16 40.54
CA ILE A 228 11.44 -15.74 41.67
C ILE A 228 10.21 -16.63 41.40
N ASN A 229 10.49 -17.94 41.44
CA ASN A 229 9.73 -19.07 42.00
C ASN A 229 8.40 -19.51 41.36
N GLY A 230 8.38 -20.81 41.00
CA GLY A 230 7.26 -21.47 40.34
C GLY A 230 6.27 -22.18 41.25
N HIS A 231 5.10 -22.48 40.67
CA HIS A 231 4.36 -23.74 40.82
C HIS A 231 3.23 -23.78 39.77
N LEU A 232 3.02 -24.97 39.20
CA LEU A 232 1.89 -25.33 38.34
C LEU A 232 0.58 -25.35 39.14
N ILE A 233 -0.51 -24.81 38.57
CA ILE A 233 -1.87 -25.33 38.80
C ILE A 233 -2.66 -25.26 37.47
N ALA A 234 -3.22 -26.42 37.09
CA ALA A 234 -4.22 -26.60 36.05
C ALA A 234 -5.63 -26.29 36.57
N GLY A 235 -6.53 -25.79 35.71
CA GLY A 235 -7.96 -25.81 36.04
C GLY A 235 -8.88 -24.90 35.23
N ALA A 236 -9.63 -25.55 34.32
CA ALA A 236 -11.04 -25.32 33.96
C ALA A 236 -11.43 -24.12 33.06
N ALA A 237 -12.00 -24.53 31.94
CA ALA A 237 -12.75 -23.77 30.95
C ALA A 237 -14.06 -23.18 31.48
N ASN A 238 -14.52 -22.10 30.86
CA ASN A 238 -15.90 -21.96 30.39
C ASN A 238 -16.08 -20.75 29.45
N GLY A 239 -16.50 -21.03 28.22
CA GLY A 239 -17.49 -20.23 27.50
C GLY A 239 -17.02 -19.09 26.57
N THR A 240 -17.24 -19.33 25.28
CA THR A 240 -17.57 -18.37 24.18
C THR A 240 -16.44 -17.58 23.52
N PHE A 241 -16.13 -17.92 22.25
CA PHE A 241 -16.47 -17.17 21.03
C PHE A 241 -15.86 -17.90 19.81
N GLU A 242 -16.65 -18.37 18.84
CA GLU A 242 -16.11 -18.87 17.56
C GLU A 242 -16.10 -17.71 16.53
N PRO A 243 -14.93 -17.33 15.98
CA PRO A 243 -14.87 -16.47 14.81
C PRO A 243 -15.12 -17.30 13.54
N LEU A 244 -15.77 -16.68 12.55
CA LEU A 244 -16.10 -17.25 11.24
C LEU A 244 -14.89 -17.96 10.61
N ARG A 245 -14.93 -19.29 10.59
CA ARG A 245 -14.00 -20.13 9.83
C ARG A 245 -14.56 -20.34 8.43
N PHE A 246 -13.80 -19.96 7.40
CA PHE A 246 -14.00 -20.50 6.05
C PHE A 246 -13.54 -21.96 6.05
N THR A 247 -14.44 -22.92 6.25
CA THR A 247 -14.14 -24.34 6.08
C THR A 247 -14.28 -24.72 4.60
N PRO A 248 -13.32 -25.46 4.01
CA PRO A 248 -13.57 -26.17 2.76
C PRO A 248 -14.50 -27.36 3.04
N ASP A 249 -15.52 -27.58 2.22
CA ASP A 249 -16.35 -28.79 2.27
C ASP A 249 -15.49 -30.05 2.06
N PRO A 250 -15.72 -31.14 2.82
CA PRO A 250 -14.98 -32.39 2.64
C PRO A 250 -15.44 -33.13 1.38
N ILE A 251 -14.47 -33.43 0.50
CA ILE A 251 -14.64 -34.36 -0.61
C ILE A 251 -14.87 -35.77 -0.02
N ASN A 252 -16.04 -36.31 -0.31
CA ASN A 252 -16.43 -37.68 -0.02
C ASN A 252 -15.71 -38.63 -0.99
N MET A 253 -14.65 -39.31 -0.56
CA MET A 253 -14.13 -40.49 -1.25
C MET A 253 -14.22 -41.70 -0.33
N ASN A 254 -15.18 -42.57 -0.63
CA ASN A 254 -15.28 -43.89 -0.08
C ASN A 254 -15.30 -44.90 -1.24
N SER A 255 -14.22 -45.67 -1.42
CA SER A 255 -14.27 -47.04 -1.93
C SER A 255 -12.96 -47.80 -1.68
N ASN A 256 -13.03 -48.71 -0.72
CA ASN A 256 -12.38 -50.03 -0.61
C ASN A 256 -11.32 -50.43 -1.66
N SER A 257 -10.18 -50.95 -1.18
CA SER A 257 -10.00 -52.40 -0.94
C SER A 257 -8.56 -52.77 -0.52
N ASN A 258 -8.49 -53.68 0.48
CA ASN A 258 -7.57 -54.83 0.71
C ASN A 258 -6.16 -54.80 0.07
N ASN A 259 -5.06 -55.23 0.69
CA ASN A 259 -4.87 -56.35 1.61
C ASN A 259 -3.41 -56.42 2.14
N SER A 260 -3.25 -57.07 3.30
CA SER A 260 -2.17 -57.99 3.74
C SER A 260 -0.72 -57.52 3.99
N ASN A 261 -0.33 -57.68 5.27
CA ASN A 261 0.81 -58.45 5.82
C ASN A 261 2.22 -58.20 5.27
N ASN A 262 3.22 -57.88 6.10
CA ASN A 262 3.85 -58.81 7.06
C ASN A 262 5.02 -58.15 7.83
N SER A 263 5.05 -58.53 9.11
CA SER A 263 6.05 -58.54 10.18
C SER A 263 7.56 -58.76 9.90
N ASN A 264 8.37 -58.27 10.87
CA ASN A 264 9.62 -58.82 11.44
C ASN A 264 10.94 -58.64 10.63
N ASP A 265 12.14 -58.39 11.18
CA ASP A 265 12.75 -58.77 12.47
C ASP A 265 13.93 -57.85 12.87
N VAL A 266 14.26 -57.89 14.16
CA VAL A 266 15.41 -57.27 14.85
C VAL A 266 16.60 -58.25 14.90
N ALA A 267 17.83 -57.77 14.73
CA ALA A 267 19.03 -58.44 15.27
C ALA A 267 20.18 -57.45 15.52
N GLU A 268 20.66 -57.40 16.76
CA GLU A 268 21.81 -56.64 17.26
C GLU A 268 23.11 -57.48 17.29
N ARG A 269 24.26 -56.76 17.35
CA ARG A 269 25.52 -56.98 18.12
C ARG A 269 26.84 -57.06 17.27
N PRO A 270 28.05 -56.82 17.83
CA PRO A 270 28.61 -55.49 18.20
C PRO A 270 30.13 -55.33 17.86
N GLY A 271 30.74 -54.14 18.06
CA GLY A 271 32.18 -53.99 18.38
C GLY A 271 33.00 -52.96 17.56
N ASP A 272 33.24 -51.78 18.17
CA ASP A 272 34.47 -50.95 18.28
C ASP A 272 35.32 -50.60 17.02
N LEU A 273 35.84 -49.38 16.74
CA LEU A 273 36.09 -48.12 17.47
C LEU A 273 36.68 -47.07 16.44
N PRO A 274 37.00 -45.81 16.83
CA PRO A 274 36.38 -44.55 16.39
C PRO A 274 36.97 -43.86 15.13
N THR A 275 36.13 -43.10 14.42
CA THR A 275 36.54 -42.07 13.44
C THR A 275 36.29 -40.65 13.99
N PRO A 276 37.13 -39.66 13.64
CA PRO A 276 37.11 -38.31 14.22
C PRO A 276 35.86 -37.51 13.78
N PRO A 277 35.45 -36.47 14.54
CA PRO A 277 34.14 -35.85 14.38
C PRO A 277 34.05 -35.14 13.02
N SER A 278 33.13 -35.60 12.18
CA SER A 278 32.64 -34.84 11.04
C SER A 278 31.78 -33.68 11.54
N GLU A 279 32.03 -32.50 10.99
CA GLU A 279 31.30 -31.24 11.19
C GLU A 279 29.83 -31.36 10.74
N ALA A 280 29.02 -32.02 11.56
CA ALA A 280 27.58 -32.16 11.36
C ALA A 280 26.85 -32.09 12.71
N GLU A 281 27.04 -30.99 13.44
CA GLU A 281 26.14 -30.61 14.53
C GLU A 281 25.78 -29.14 14.35
N GLY A 282 24.55 -28.89 13.90
CA GLY A 282 24.03 -27.57 13.60
C GLY A 282 22.74 -27.57 12.78
N GLU A 283 22.26 -28.71 12.30
CA GLU A 283 20.94 -28.85 11.67
C GLU A 283 19.99 -29.60 12.60
N ALA A 284 19.42 -28.90 13.58
CA ALA A 284 18.18 -29.32 14.25
C ALA A 284 17.61 -28.18 15.11
N GLN A 285 17.19 -27.07 14.49
CA GLN A 285 16.13 -26.19 15.02
C GLN A 285 15.73 -25.12 13.98
N SER A 286 14.84 -25.45 13.03
CA SER A 286 14.28 -24.44 12.12
C SER A 286 12.79 -24.53 11.82
N ASP A 287 12.03 -25.44 12.40
CA ASP A 287 10.67 -25.73 11.90
C ASP A 287 9.55 -25.24 12.82
N ALA A 288 9.71 -24.02 13.36
CA ALA A 288 8.65 -23.33 14.11
C ALA A 288 8.75 -21.80 13.98
N ASN A 289 8.75 -21.25 12.75
CA ASN A 289 8.19 -19.92 12.39
C ASN A 289 8.56 -19.49 10.94
N ASP A 290 8.08 -20.20 9.90
CA ASP A 290 8.09 -19.69 8.51
C ASP A 290 6.78 -18.98 8.13
N TYR A 291 5.97 -18.57 9.12
CA TYR A 291 4.71 -17.88 8.88
C TYR A 291 4.94 -16.36 8.74
N ASP A 292 4.76 -15.84 7.53
CA ASP A 292 4.66 -14.40 7.26
C ASP A 292 3.19 -14.00 7.10
N GLU A 293 2.64 -13.27 8.07
CA GLU A 293 1.25 -12.80 8.05
C GLU A 293 0.96 -11.86 6.86
N LEU A 294 1.94 -11.03 6.45
CA LEU A 294 1.78 -10.17 5.27
C LEU A 294 1.68 -11.02 4.01
N GLU A 295 2.53 -12.04 3.87
CA GLU A 295 2.48 -12.96 2.73
C GLU A 295 1.14 -13.71 2.68
N GLN A 296 0.66 -14.20 3.83
CA GLN A 296 -0.64 -14.84 3.91
C GLN A 296 -1.78 -13.87 3.56
N ALA A 297 -1.72 -12.62 4.02
CA ALA A 297 -2.70 -11.59 3.69
C ALA A 297 -2.67 -11.20 2.20
N GLN A 298 -1.49 -11.18 1.57
CA GLN A 298 -1.38 -10.97 0.12
C GLN A 298 -2.00 -12.13 -0.63
N LYS A 299 -1.74 -13.37 -0.20
CA LYS A 299 -2.37 -14.56 -0.76
C LYS A 299 -3.89 -14.48 -0.63
N ASN A 300 -4.43 -14.19 0.56
CA ASN A 300 -5.86 -14.02 0.78
C ASN A 300 -6.50 -13.03 -0.21
N LYS A 301 -5.84 -11.90 -0.45
CA LYS A 301 -6.26 -10.91 -1.46
C LYS A 301 -6.30 -11.50 -2.86
N LEU A 302 -5.25 -12.19 -3.30
CA LEU A 302 -5.20 -12.80 -4.63
C LEU A 302 -6.31 -13.84 -4.79
N GLN A 303 -6.53 -14.67 -3.77
CA GLN A 303 -7.60 -15.66 -3.75
C GLN A 303 -8.98 -15.04 -3.80
N LEU A 304 -9.20 -13.88 -3.14
CA LEU A 304 -10.44 -13.13 -3.23
C LEU A 304 -10.71 -12.68 -4.68
N ILE A 305 -9.70 -12.15 -5.37
CA ILE A 305 -9.82 -11.72 -6.77
C ILE A 305 -10.11 -12.92 -7.68
N ILE A 306 -9.39 -14.04 -7.51
CA ILE A 306 -9.59 -15.28 -8.28
C ILE A 306 -11.01 -15.83 -8.08
N LYS A 307 -11.52 -15.82 -6.84
CA LYS A 307 -12.89 -16.25 -6.50
C LYS A 307 -13.94 -15.31 -7.10
N ARG A 308 -13.74 -13.99 -7.04
CA ARG A 308 -14.64 -12.98 -7.63
C ARG A 308 -14.67 -13.06 -9.15
N ALA A 309 -13.53 -13.36 -9.78
CA ALA A 309 -13.46 -13.64 -11.20
C ALA A 309 -14.08 -15.00 -11.54
N ASN A 310 -14.33 -15.89 -10.56
CA ASN A 310 -14.83 -17.24 -10.78
C ASN A 310 -13.99 -17.97 -11.85
N ILE A 311 -12.67 -17.92 -11.66
CA ILE A 311 -11.70 -18.59 -12.55
C ILE A 311 -11.84 -20.10 -12.36
N ARG A 312 -11.99 -20.82 -13.46
CA ARG A 312 -12.22 -22.27 -13.49
C ARG A 312 -11.07 -23.02 -14.17
N PRO A 313 -10.93 -24.34 -13.91
CA PRO A 313 -10.06 -25.18 -14.71
C PRO A 313 -10.36 -25.06 -16.20
N GLY A 314 -9.32 -24.82 -17.00
CA GLY A 314 -9.42 -24.66 -18.45
C GLY A 314 -9.75 -23.24 -18.94
N ASP A 315 -10.09 -22.30 -18.05
CA ASP A 315 -10.25 -20.90 -18.43
C ASP A 315 -8.93 -20.33 -18.95
N ARG A 316 -9.02 -19.44 -19.95
CA ARG A 316 -7.91 -18.58 -20.37
C ARG A 316 -8.06 -17.21 -19.72
N VAL A 317 -7.08 -16.82 -18.92
CA VAL A 317 -7.08 -15.59 -18.12
C VAL A 317 -6.09 -14.59 -18.72
N LEU A 318 -6.52 -13.33 -18.84
CA LEU A 318 -5.63 -12.21 -19.12
C LEU A 318 -5.35 -11.45 -17.83
N GLU A 319 -4.08 -11.30 -17.48
CA GLU A 319 -3.62 -10.38 -16.44
C GLU A 319 -3.05 -9.11 -17.08
N ILE A 320 -3.59 -7.94 -16.73
CA ILE A 320 -3.07 -6.64 -17.15
C ILE A 320 -2.28 -6.03 -15.99
N GLY A 321 -0.96 -6.00 -16.13
CA GLY A 321 -0.04 -5.57 -15.06
C GLY A 321 0.55 -6.77 -14.31
N THR A 322 1.59 -7.39 -14.88
CA THR A 322 2.23 -8.59 -14.32
C THR A 322 2.77 -8.43 -12.90
N GLY A 323 3.23 -7.22 -12.54
CA GLY A 323 4.06 -7.04 -11.36
C GLY A 323 5.25 -8.01 -11.38
N TRP A 324 5.37 -8.84 -10.35
CA TRP A 324 6.36 -9.93 -10.31
C TRP A 324 5.74 -11.33 -10.38
N GLY A 325 4.53 -11.45 -10.93
CA GLY A 325 3.87 -12.71 -11.29
C GLY A 325 3.09 -13.40 -10.16
N SER A 326 2.88 -12.76 -9.01
CA SER A 326 2.21 -13.39 -7.86
C SER A 326 0.77 -13.81 -8.16
N PHE A 327 -0.02 -12.97 -8.83
CA PHE A 327 -1.38 -13.31 -9.23
C PHE A 327 -1.42 -14.47 -10.23
N ALA A 328 -0.63 -14.40 -11.32
CA ALA A 328 -0.61 -15.47 -12.32
C ALA A 328 -0.25 -16.83 -11.70
N ILE A 329 0.77 -16.86 -10.83
CA ILE A 329 1.19 -18.07 -10.12
C ILE A 329 0.05 -18.59 -9.23
N GLU A 330 -0.59 -17.73 -8.44
CA GLU A 330 -1.68 -18.18 -7.54
C GLU A 330 -2.94 -18.62 -8.32
N ALA A 331 -3.29 -17.94 -9.42
CA ALA A 331 -4.42 -18.30 -10.28
C ALA A 331 -4.24 -19.69 -10.88
N VAL A 332 -3.07 -19.98 -11.45
CA VAL A 332 -2.75 -21.31 -12.00
C VAL A 332 -2.68 -22.35 -10.89
N ARG A 333 -2.08 -22.03 -9.74
CA ARG A 333 -2.00 -22.94 -8.59
C ARG A 333 -3.39 -23.37 -8.09
N MET A 334 -4.32 -22.43 -7.97
CA MET A 334 -5.64 -22.68 -7.42
C MET A 334 -6.57 -23.41 -8.39
N THR A 335 -6.42 -23.15 -9.71
CA THR A 335 -7.48 -23.50 -10.67
C THR A 335 -6.98 -24.34 -11.85
N GLY A 336 -5.68 -24.34 -12.15
CA GLY A 336 -5.12 -24.99 -13.33
C GLY A 336 -5.44 -24.27 -14.66
N CYS A 337 -5.92 -23.02 -14.60
CA CYS A 337 -6.13 -22.15 -15.75
C CYS A 337 -4.84 -21.87 -16.54
N THR A 338 -4.96 -21.18 -17.67
CA THR A 338 -3.79 -20.58 -18.35
C THR A 338 -3.84 -19.06 -18.22
N VAL A 339 -2.67 -18.43 -18.12
CA VAL A 339 -2.55 -16.98 -17.95
C VAL A 339 -1.67 -16.40 -19.04
N ASP A 340 -2.21 -15.46 -19.81
CA ASP A 340 -1.41 -14.48 -20.54
C ASP A 340 -1.32 -13.22 -19.67
N SER A 341 -0.11 -12.84 -19.27
CA SER A 341 0.15 -11.69 -18.41
C SER A 341 0.92 -10.62 -19.20
N VAL A 342 0.55 -9.35 -19.06
CA VAL A 342 1.21 -8.25 -19.80
C VAL A 342 1.84 -7.21 -18.88
N THR A 343 3.05 -6.77 -19.23
CA THR A 343 3.76 -5.68 -18.55
C THR A 343 4.54 -4.84 -19.57
N LEU A 344 4.89 -3.62 -19.15
CA LEU A 344 5.80 -2.72 -19.87
C LEU A 344 7.23 -2.73 -19.31
N SER A 345 7.46 -3.33 -18.12
CA SER A 345 8.78 -3.38 -17.50
C SER A 345 9.51 -4.68 -17.87
N VAL A 346 10.74 -4.51 -18.37
CA VAL A 346 11.65 -5.62 -18.71
C VAL A 346 12.10 -6.33 -17.44
N GLU A 347 12.33 -5.58 -16.37
CA GLU A 347 12.80 -6.04 -15.06
C GLU A 347 11.72 -6.87 -14.34
N GLN A 348 10.47 -6.38 -14.37
CA GLN A 348 9.31 -7.11 -13.88
C GLN A 348 9.13 -8.42 -14.63
N LYS A 349 9.16 -8.38 -15.97
CA LYS A 349 9.07 -9.57 -16.80
C LYS A 349 10.15 -10.59 -16.44
N ALA A 350 11.41 -10.17 -16.37
CA ALA A 350 12.53 -11.06 -16.10
C ALA A 350 12.38 -11.77 -14.74
N LEU A 351 12.05 -11.04 -13.68
CA LEU A 351 11.87 -11.63 -12.35
C LEU A 351 10.56 -12.44 -12.25
N ALA A 352 9.48 -12.02 -12.92
CA ALA A 352 8.25 -12.81 -12.98
C ALA A 352 8.50 -14.17 -13.66
N GLU A 353 9.17 -14.21 -14.80
CA GLU A 353 9.50 -15.45 -15.51
C GLU A 353 10.39 -16.37 -14.68
N GLN A 354 11.41 -15.83 -14.00
CA GLN A 354 12.23 -16.61 -13.07
C GLN A 354 11.37 -17.28 -11.99
N ARG A 355 10.42 -16.54 -11.41
CA ARG A 355 9.55 -17.05 -10.36
C ARG A 355 8.51 -18.04 -10.86
N ILE A 356 7.96 -17.82 -12.04
CA ILE A 356 7.05 -18.74 -12.72
C ILE A 356 7.76 -20.07 -13.01
N ALA A 357 8.99 -20.02 -13.53
CA ALA A 357 9.80 -21.21 -13.78
C ALA A 357 10.15 -21.94 -12.47
N ALA A 358 10.53 -21.20 -11.42
CA ALA A 358 10.79 -21.78 -10.10
C ALA A 358 9.54 -22.45 -9.48
N ALA A 359 8.33 -22.00 -9.86
CA ALA A 359 7.07 -22.61 -9.47
C ALA A 359 6.63 -23.77 -10.39
N GLY A 360 7.36 -24.07 -11.48
CA GLY A 360 7.03 -25.12 -12.45
C GLY A 360 5.79 -24.82 -13.31
N MET A 361 5.48 -23.53 -13.55
CA MET A 361 4.24 -23.09 -14.20
C MET A 361 4.47 -22.42 -15.57
N ASP A 362 5.67 -22.53 -16.13
CA ASP A 362 6.06 -21.95 -17.42
C ASP A 362 5.22 -22.45 -18.60
N SER A 363 4.70 -23.69 -18.53
CA SER A 363 3.79 -24.23 -19.54
C SER A 363 2.37 -23.64 -19.51
N LYS A 364 2.01 -22.94 -18.42
CA LYS A 364 0.66 -22.40 -18.17
C LYS A 364 0.60 -20.88 -18.14
N ILE A 365 1.73 -20.22 -17.87
CA ILE A 365 1.80 -18.76 -17.72
C ILE A 365 2.76 -18.21 -18.76
N LYS A 366 2.29 -17.26 -19.57
CA LYS A 366 3.10 -16.53 -20.53
C LYS A 366 3.13 -15.04 -20.18
N VAL A 367 4.32 -14.48 -19.99
CA VAL A 367 4.51 -13.04 -19.75
C VAL A 367 4.91 -12.34 -21.03
N HIS A 368 4.14 -11.33 -21.44
CA HIS A 368 4.37 -10.54 -22.64
C HIS A 368 4.86 -9.15 -22.26
N LEU A 369 5.93 -8.70 -22.94
CA LEU A 369 6.34 -7.30 -22.89
C LEU A 369 5.54 -6.53 -23.94
N MET A 370 4.41 -5.95 -23.54
CA MET A 370 3.43 -5.38 -24.46
C MET A 370 2.54 -4.35 -23.75
N ASP A 371 2.16 -3.31 -24.48
CA ASP A 371 1.12 -2.38 -24.07
C ASP A 371 -0.26 -3.01 -24.23
N TYR A 372 -1.13 -2.89 -23.22
CA TYR A 372 -2.50 -3.41 -23.28
C TYR A 372 -3.31 -2.82 -24.45
N ARG A 373 -2.93 -1.63 -24.94
CA ARG A 373 -3.57 -0.98 -26.08
C ARG A 373 -3.27 -1.67 -27.41
N ASP A 374 -2.18 -2.44 -27.45
CA ASP A 374 -1.66 -3.08 -28.64
C ASP A 374 -1.95 -4.59 -28.68
N PHE A 375 -2.94 -5.08 -27.90
CA PHE A 375 -3.32 -6.49 -27.94
C PHE A 375 -3.62 -6.94 -29.37
N PRO A 376 -3.04 -8.07 -29.83
CA PRO A 376 -3.16 -8.51 -31.20
C PRO A 376 -4.63 -8.81 -31.55
N ALA A 377 -4.97 -8.71 -32.84
CA ALA A 377 -6.33 -8.96 -33.31
C ALA A 377 -6.83 -10.38 -32.95
N SER A 378 -5.91 -11.35 -32.90
CA SER A 378 -6.18 -12.74 -32.51
C SER A 378 -6.60 -12.92 -31.05
N TRP A 379 -6.53 -11.88 -30.21
CA TRP A 379 -6.99 -11.91 -28.81
C TRP A 379 -8.43 -11.44 -28.63
N THR A 380 -9.07 -10.99 -29.70
CA THR A 380 -10.48 -10.57 -29.66
C THR A 380 -11.35 -11.76 -29.22
N ASP A 381 -12.25 -11.52 -28.26
CA ASP A 381 -13.16 -12.53 -27.68
C ASP A 381 -12.48 -13.85 -27.26
N SER A 382 -11.24 -13.78 -26.80
CA SER A 382 -10.41 -14.97 -26.56
C SER A 382 -10.23 -15.33 -25.09
N PHE A 383 -10.52 -14.40 -24.17
CA PHE A 383 -10.30 -14.60 -22.73
C PHE A 383 -11.61 -14.82 -21.99
N ASP A 384 -11.62 -15.85 -21.15
CA ASP A 384 -12.72 -16.14 -20.23
C ASP A 384 -12.76 -15.10 -19.12
N ARG A 385 -11.58 -14.68 -18.66
CA ARG A 385 -11.41 -13.79 -17.51
C ARG A 385 -10.35 -12.72 -17.79
N VAL A 386 -10.59 -11.52 -17.28
CA VAL A 386 -9.59 -10.44 -17.26
C VAL A 386 -9.40 -9.99 -15.80
N CYS A 387 -8.15 -9.90 -15.35
CA CYS A 387 -7.82 -9.38 -14.02
C CYS A 387 -6.77 -8.28 -14.13
N SER A 388 -6.90 -7.25 -13.30
CA SER A 388 -5.98 -6.11 -13.29
C SER A 388 -5.92 -5.54 -11.88
N ILE A 389 -4.72 -5.46 -11.32
CA ILE A 389 -4.50 -5.12 -9.92
C ILE A 389 -3.68 -3.84 -9.85
N GLU A 390 -4.28 -2.76 -9.34
CA GLU A 390 -3.65 -1.45 -9.11
C GLU A 390 -2.92 -0.89 -10.34
N MET A 391 -3.49 -1.13 -11.53
CA MET A 391 -2.98 -0.61 -12.81
C MET A 391 -3.71 0.66 -13.25
N LEU A 392 -5.01 0.77 -12.95
CA LEU A 392 -5.89 1.83 -13.43
C LEU A 392 -5.43 3.23 -12.98
N GLU A 393 -4.70 3.31 -11.87
CA GLU A 393 -4.07 4.49 -11.30
C GLU A 393 -3.04 5.10 -12.26
N ALA A 394 -2.44 4.30 -13.16
CA ALA A 394 -1.45 4.74 -14.13
C ALA A 394 -2.05 5.08 -15.51
N VAL A 395 -3.35 4.86 -15.71
CA VAL A 395 -4.01 5.04 -17.02
C VAL A 395 -4.25 6.51 -17.33
N GLY A 396 -4.73 7.29 -16.36
CA GLY A 396 -5.27 8.63 -16.58
C GLY A 396 -6.79 8.63 -16.72
N ILE A 397 -7.48 9.59 -16.10
CA ILE A 397 -8.95 9.64 -16.03
C ILE A 397 -9.57 9.71 -17.43
N GLU A 398 -8.98 10.52 -18.31
CA GLU A 398 -9.41 10.73 -19.69
C GLU A 398 -9.23 9.48 -20.57
N PHE A 399 -8.41 8.52 -20.15
CA PHE A 399 -8.12 7.30 -20.90
C PHE A 399 -8.84 6.06 -20.36
N LEU A 400 -9.62 6.18 -19.28
CA LEU A 400 -10.41 5.06 -18.73
C LEU A 400 -11.34 4.42 -19.79
N PRO A 401 -12.09 5.17 -20.62
CA PRO A 401 -12.89 4.54 -21.69
C PRO A 401 -12.04 3.74 -22.68
N THR A 402 -10.84 4.22 -23.02
CA THR A 402 -9.93 3.47 -23.90
C THR A 402 -9.48 2.18 -23.24
N TYR A 403 -9.14 2.22 -21.95
CA TYR A 403 -8.76 1.03 -21.18
C TYR A 403 -9.86 -0.04 -21.19
N PHE A 404 -11.08 0.33 -20.82
CA PHE A 404 -12.20 -0.61 -20.79
C PHE A 404 -12.64 -1.06 -22.19
N SER A 405 -12.41 -0.28 -23.24
CA SER A 405 -12.63 -0.73 -24.62
C SER A 405 -11.66 -1.84 -25.03
N CYS A 406 -10.41 -1.80 -24.55
CA CYS A 406 -9.44 -2.87 -24.78
C CYS A 406 -9.85 -4.14 -24.05
N VAL A 407 -10.32 -4.02 -22.80
CA VAL A 407 -10.85 -5.15 -22.02
C VAL A 407 -12.08 -5.75 -22.71
N ASP A 408 -13.06 -4.93 -23.09
CA ASP A 408 -14.28 -5.41 -23.75
C ASP A 408 -13.99 -6.18 -25.05
N ARG A 409 -12.97 -5.74 -25.80
CA ARG A 409 -12.56 -6.37 -27.06
C ARG A 409 -12.01 -7.79 -26.85
N VAL A 410 -11.19 -7.99 -25.82
CA VAL A 410 -10.50 -9.28 -25.61
C VAL A 410 -11.28 -10.27 -24.76
N LEU A 411 -12.19 -9.77 -23.91
CA LEU A 411 -13.04 -10.59 -23.06
C LEU A 411 -14.19 -11.20 -23.87
N LYS A 412 -14.38 -12.52 -23.77
CA LYS A 412 -15.48 -13.26 -24.42
C LYS A 412 -16.83 -12.57 -24.21
N LYS A 413 -17.64 -12.49 -25.27
CA LYS A 413 -18.99 -11.89 -25.23
C LYS A 413 -20.00 -12.68 -24.40
N GLN A 414 -19.78 -13.99 -24.24
CA GLN A 414 -20.60 -14.84 -23.38
C GLN A 414 -19.78 -15.33 -22.19
N GLY A 415 -20.35 -15.24 -20.98
CA GLY A 415 -19.74 -15.76 -19.76
C GLY A 415 -18.48 -15.03 -19.27
N GLY A 416 -18.02 -13.99 -19.97
CA GLY A 416 -16.83 -13.22 -19.62
C GLY A 416 -16.98 -12.48 -18.29
N VAL A 417 -15.93 -12.48 -17.48
CA VAL A 417 -15.85 -11.75 -16.22
C VAL A 417 -14.55 -10.95 -16.15
N ALA A 418 -14.61 -9.70 -15.71
CA ALA A 418 -13.44 -8.86 -15.49
C ALA A 418 -13.39 -8.36 -14.04
N VAL A 419 -12.23 -8.45 -13.38
CA VAL A 419 -12.05 -7.98 -12.01
C VAL A 419 -10.90 -7.00 -11.92
N PHE A 420 -11.15 -5.86 -11.29
CA PHE A 420 -10.20 -4.76 -11.15
C PHE A 420 -10.01 -4.42 -9.68
N GLN A 421 -8.78 -4.32 -9.21
CA GLN A 421 -8.46 -3.64 -7.95
C GLN A 421 -7.91 -2.26 -8.27
N CYS A 422 -8.37 -1.22 -7.57
CA CYS A 422 -7.93 0.14 -7.79
C CYS A 422 -8.07 1.01 -6.53
N ILE A 423 -7.00 1.73 -6.20
CA ILE A 423 -7.01 2.81 -5.24
C ILE A 423 -7.86 3.96 -5.81
N THR A 424 -8.80 4.42 -4.98
CA THR A 424 -9.78 5.43 -5.35
C THR A 424 -9.74 6.64 -4.43
N ILE A 425 -10.18 7.77 -4.96
CA ILE A 425 -10.44 8.98 -4.19
C ILE A 425 -11.95 9.22 -4.02
N SER A 426 -12.33 9.86 -2.91
CA SER A 426 -13.73 10.23 -2.66
C SER A 426 -14.27 11.20 -3.71
N GLU A 427 -15.55 11.04 -4.06
CA GLU A 427 -16.21 11.81 -5.13
C GLU A 427 -16.12 13.32 -4.93
N ASN A 428 -16.34 13.80 -3.71
CA ASN A 428 -16.26 15.22 -3.36
C ASN A 428 -14.85 15.84 -3.50
N ARG A 429 -13.82 15.03 -3.72
CA ARG A 429 -12.42 15.46 -3.85
C ARG A 429 -11.83 15.19 -5.22
N ALA A 430 -12.47 14.34 -6.02
CA ALA A 430 -11.98 13.87 -7.31
C ALA A 430 -11.58 15.05 -8.22
N GLU A 431 -12.49 16.01 -8.43
CA GLU A 431 -12.23 17.13 -9.35
C GLU A 431 -11.02 17.98 -8.96
N ALA A 432 -10.91 18.37 -7.69
CA ALA A 432 -9.79 19.15 -7.18
C ALA A 432 -8.48 18.35 -7.27
N TYR A 433 -8.52 17.06 -6.94
CA TYR A 433 -7.38 16.16 -7.01
C TYR A 433 -6.89 15.93 -8.45
N TYR A 434 -7.78 15.79 -9.43
CA TYR A 434 -7.40 15.62 -10.84
C TYR A 434 -6.64 16.82 -11.39
N LYS A 435 -7.00 18.04 -10.96
CA LYS A 435 -6.36 19.29 -11.36
C LYS A 435 -5.07 19.62 -10.58
N GLY A 436 -4.87 18.97 -9.44
CA GLY A 436 -3.76 19.23 -8.52
C GLY A 436 -2.55 18.31 -8.71
N VAL A 437 -1.42 18.75 -8.16
CA VAL A 437 -0.19 17.96 -7.99
C VAL A 437 0.12 17.93 -6.50
N ASP A 438 0.13 16.73 -5.94
CA ASP A 438 0.48 16.46 -4.55
C ASP A 438 1.86 15.80 -4.44
N PHE A 439 2.25 15.43 -3.21
CA PHE A 439 3.48 14.70 -2.95
C PHE A 439 3.59 13.41 -3.78
N ILE A 440 2.51 12.64 -3.88
CA ILE A 440 2.50 11.36 -4.59
C ILE A 440 2.79 11.59 -6.07
N LYS A 441 2.04 12.48 -6.74
CA LYS A 441 2.24 12.78 -8.16
C LYS A 441 3.60 13.43 -8.46
N LYS A 442 4.26 14.07 -7.49
CA LYS A 442 5.58 14.66 -7.73
C LYS A 442 6.73 13.67 -7.49
N TRP A 443 6.67 12.93 -6.38
CA TRP A 443 7.85 12.25 -5.84
C TRP A 443 7.78 10.72 -5.85
N ILE A 444 6.57 10.15 -5.92
CA ILE A 444 6.36 8.71 -5.83
C ILE A 444 5.80 8.14 -7.13
N PHE A 445 4.74 8.73 -7.69
CA PHE A 445 4.06 8.25 -8.90
C PHE A 445 3.71 9.42 -9.87
N PRO A 446 4.67 10.07 -10.57
CA PRO A 446 4.32 11.03 -11.61
C PRO A 446 3.40 10.48 -12.67
N GLY A 447 2.39 11.30 -12.96
CA GLY A 447 1.24 10.99 -13.82
C GLY A 447 0.26 9.94 -13.30
N GLY A 448 0.50 9.38 -12.11
CA GLY A 448 -0.52 8.60 -11.41
C GLY A 448 -1.73 9.47 -11.07
N VAL A 449 -2.91 8.87 -11.12
CA VAL A 449 -4.16 9.51 -10.71
C VAL A 449 -5.09 8.47 -10.12
N LEU A 450 -5.57 8.72 -8.90
CA LEU A 450 -6.60 7.91 -8.24
C LEU A 450 -7.99 8.25 -8.82
N PRO A 451 -8.65 7.36 -9.57
CA PRO A 451 -10.02 7.61 -10.02
C PRO A 451 -11.01 7.57 -8.86
N SER A 452 -12.19 8.15 -9.04
CA SER A 452 -13.33 7.86 -8.17
C SER A 452 -14.07 6.61 -8.64
N VAL A 453 -14.87 5.99 -7.77
CA VAL A 453 -15.70 4.84 -8.16
C VAL A 453 -16.64 5.20 -9.31
N THR A 454 -17.24 6.39 -9.27
CA THR A 454 -18.08 6.90 -10.36
C THR A 454 -17.30 7.02 -11.67
N SER A 455 -16.06 7.52 -11.60
CA SER A 455 -15.19 7.65 -12.78
C SER A 455 -14.86 6.28 -13.39
N LEU A 456 -14.62 5.26 -12.56
CA LEU A 456 -14.38 3.89 -13.02
C LEU A 456 -15.60 3.27 -13.70
N VAL A 457 -16.78 3.38 -13.08
CA VAL A 457 -18.03 2.83 -13.64
C VAL A 457 -18.42 3.54 -14.93
N ASN A 458 -18.27 4.85 -15.01
CA ASN A 458 -18.51 5.62 -16.24
C ASN A 458 -17.51 5.21 -17.33
N GLY A 459 -16.22 5.11 -17.01
CA GLY A 459 -15.20 4.65 -17.95
C GLY A 459 -15.49 3.24 -18.48
N ALA A 460 -15.94 2.33 -17.62
CA ALA A 460 -16.34 0.98 -18.01
C ALA A 460 -17.57 1.00 -18.93
N THR A 461 -18.58 1.78 -18.58
CA THR A 461 -19.80 1.94 -19.38
C THR A 461 -19.49 2.50 -20.77
N ASP A 462 -18.76 3.62 -20.83
CA ASP A 462 -18.42 4.30 -22.08
C ASP A 462 -17.50 3.44 -22.96
N GLY A 463 -16.45 2.86 -22.35
CA GLY A 463 -15.46 2.06 -23.05
C GLY A 463 -16.01 0.75 -23.61
N SER A 464 -16.90 0.09 -22.87
CA SER A 464 -17.52 -1.17 -23.28
C SER A 464 -18.84 -1.01 -24.02
N LYS A 465 -19.35 0.22 -24.17
CA LYS A 465 -20.70 0.51 -24.68
C LYS A 465 -21.80 -0.19 -23.86
N GLY A 466 -21.63 -0.23 -22.54
CA GLY A 466 -22.55 -0.88 -21.60
C GLY A 466 -22.43 -2.40 -21.52
N ASN A 467 -21.48 -3.03 -22.22
CA ASN A 467 -21.33 -4.49 -22.24
C ASN A 467 -20.62 -5.07 -21.00
N LEU A 468 -20.03 -4.21 -20.16
CA LEU A 468 -19.48 -4.58 -18.85
C LEU A 468 -20.42 -4.07 -17.77
N ILE A 469 -21.19 -5.00 -17.18
CA ILE A 469 -22.16 -4.70 -16.12
C ILE A 469 -21.46 -4.85 -14.77
N LEU A 470 -21.48 -3.81 -13.94
CA LEU A 470 -20.97 -3.90 -12.57
C LEU A 470 -21.77 -4.93 -11.78
N ASP A 471 -21.09 -5.97 -11.29
CA ASP A 471 -21.69 -7.04 -10.51
C ASP A 471 -21.45 -6.80 -9.01
N THR A 472 -20.18 -6.65 -8.61
CA THR A 472 -19.81 -6.46 -7.21
C THR A 472 -18.76 -5.39 -7.02
N LEU A 473 -18.81 -4.72 -5.87
CA LEU A 473 -17.83 -3.73 -5.43
C LEU A 473 -17.52 -3.97 -3.95
N VAL A 474 -16.24 -4.20 -3.64
CA VAL A 474 -15.75 -4.47 -2.29
C VAL A 474 -14.72 -3.42 -1.93
N SER A 475 -14.86 -2.80 -0.76
CA SER A 475 -13.85 -1.88 -0.22
C SER A 475 -12.87 -2.63 0.67
N ILE A 476 -11.58 -2.52 0.37
CA ILE A 476 -10.47 -3.11 1.14
C ILE A 476 -9.51 -2.06 1.72
N GLY A 477 -9.79 -0.76 1.55
CA GLY A 477 -8.92 0.33 1.99
C GLY A 477 -8.40 0.25 3.44
N PRO A 478 -9.20 -0.16 4.45
CA PRO A 478 -8.69 -0.34 5.81
C PRO A 478 -7.52 -1.34 5.90
N HIS A 479 -7.49 -2.37 5.06
CA HIS A 479 -6.36 -3.31 5.02
C HIS A 479 -5.10 -2.67 4.42
N TYR A 480 -5.25 -1.65 3.56
CA TYR A 480 -4.11 -0.95 2.97
C TYR A 480 -3.35 -0.12 4.03
N ALA A 481 -4.06 0.46 5.00
CA ALA A 481 -3.43 1.14 6.13
C ALA A 481 -2.46 0.19 6.86
N ARG A 482 -2.91 -1.02 7.20
CA ARG A 482 -2.06 -2.05 7.82
C ARG A 482 -0.92 -2.49 6.89
N THR A 483 -1.20 -2.70 5.59
CA THR A 483 -0.20 -3.08 4.58
C THR A 483 0.96 -2.07 4.54
N LEU A 484 0.65 -0.77 4.51
CA LEU A 484 1.64 0.30 4.47
C LEU A 484 2.45 0.40 5.77
N ARG A 485 1.81 0.15 6.91
CA ARG A 485 2.49 0.11 8.21
C ARG A 485 3.50 -1.03 8.27
N GLU A 486 3.12 -2.22 7.81
CA GLU A 486 4.01 -3.38 7.72
C GLU A 486 5.19 -3.11 6.77
N TRP A 487 4.94 -2.55 5.59
CA TRP A 487 5.99 -2.14 4.65
C TRP A 487 6.95 -1.12 5.27
N LYS A 488 6.43 -0.10 5.95
CA LYS A 488 7.25 0.89 6.66
C LYS A 488 8.14 0.22 7.71
N ASN A 489 7.56 -0.62 8.56
CA ASN A 489 8.29 -1.30 9.63
C ASN A 489 9.43 -2.16 9.08
N ARG A 490 9.16 -2.96 8.04
CA ARG A 490 10.18 -3.79 7.37
C ARG A 490 11.23 -2.94 6.65
N PHE A 491 10.81 -1.87 5.97
CA PHE A 491 11.70 -0.92 5.31
C PHE A 491 12.70 -0.32 6.30
N GLU A 492 12.22 0.15 7.46
CA GLU A 492 13.10 0.73 8.48
C GLU A 492 14.02 -0.33 9.11
N ALA A 493 13.50 -1.51 9.44
CA ALA A 493 14.28 -2.60 10.02
C ALA A 493 15.42 -3.08 9.09
N ASN A 494 15.18 -3.05 7.78
CA ASN A 494 16.14 -3.48 6.76
C ASN A 494 16.94 -2.32 6.13
N PHE A 495 16.70 -1.06 6.55
CA PHE A 495 17.25 0.09 5.86
C PHE A 495 18.78 0.06 5.81
N ASN A 496 19.44 -0.02 6.96
CA ASN A 496 20.90 0.02 7.04
C ASN A 496 21.57 -1.26 6.52
N LYS A 497 20.90 -2.42 6.66
CA LYS A 497 21.47 -3.73 6.34
C LYS A 497 21.37 -4.07 4.84
N VAL A 498 20.28 -3.67 4.19
CA VAL A 498 19.94 -4.10 2.82
C VAL A 498 19.76 -2.89 1.90
N ILE A 499 18.89 -1.95 2.26
CA ILE A 499 18.43 -0.90 1.35
C ILE A 499 19.54 0.14 1.10
N ARG A 500 20.22 0.63 2.13
CA ARG A 500 21.32 1.60 1.99
C ARG A 500 22.46 1.02 1.14
N PRO A 501 22.99 -0.19 1.40
CA PRO A 501 24.00 -0.78 0.53
C PRO A 501 23.53 -0.95 -0.92
N ALA A 502 22.28 -1.38 -1.14
CA ALA A 502 21.71 -1.50 -2.48
C ALA A 502 21.61 -0.14 -3.19
N LEU A 503 21.11 0.89 -2.49
CA LEU A 503 21.02 2.25 -3.01
C LEU A 503 22.40 2.78 -3.42
N LEU A 504 23.43 2.58 -2.60
CA LEU A 504 24.79 3.04 -2.91
C LEU A 504 25.45 2.24 -4.04
N ARG A 505 25.08 0.97 -4.22
CA ARG A 505 25.59 0.14 -5.32
C ARG A 505 24.89 0.48 -6.64
N ASP A 506 23.59 0.74 -6.59
CA ASP A 506 22.75 0.89 -7.78
C ASP A 506 22.73 2.35 -8.28
N HIS A 507 23.19 3.31 -7.47
CA HIS A 507 23.29 4.73 -7.80
C HIS A 507 24.72 5.26 -7.67
N ASP A 508 25.49 5.08 -8.74
CA ASP A 508 26.87 5.53 -8.87
C ASP A 508 27.04 7.02 -8.54
N GLU A 509 26.07 7.85 -8.93
CA GLU A 509 26.06 9.29 -8.67
C GLU A 509 26.03 9.66 -7.18
N ILE A 510 25.40 8.84 -6.34
CA ILE A 510 25.37 9.02 -4.88
C ILE A 510 26.63 8.41 -4.26
N SER A 511 27.05 7.24 -4.77
CA SER A 511 28.20 6.49 -4.24
C SER A 511 29.52 7.29 -4.27
N ARG A 512 29.69 8.13 -5.30
CA ARG A 512 30.89 8.94 -5.56
C ARG A 512 30.91 10.26 -4.79
N LEU A 513 29.83 10.61 -4.09
CA LEU A 513 29.78 11.83 -3.27
C LEU A 513 30.67 11.68 -2.01
N PRO A 514 31.22 12.79 -1.49
CA PRO A 514 31.82 12.84 -0.16
C PRO A 514 30.87 12.26 0.90
N GLU A 515 31.40 11.60 1.94
CA GLU A 515 30.58 10.85 2.90
C GLU A 515 29.49 11.69 3.58
N SER A 516 29.77 12.97 3.87
CA SER A 516 28.78 13.89 4.43
C SER A 516 27.61 14.16 3.48
N GLN A 517 27.87 14.33 2.17
CA GLN A 517 26.84 14.54 1.16
C GLN A 517 26.08 13.25 0.85
N LYS A 518 26.80 12.12 0.80
CA LYS A 518 26.21 10.79 0.68
C LYS A 518 25.20 10.52 1.80
N GLN A 519 25.57 10.84 3.04
CA GLN A 519 24.69 10.67 4.19
C GLN A 519 23.41 11.53 4.08
N ILE A 520 23.50 12.74 3.51
CA ILE A 520 22.34 13.60 3.24
C ILE A 520 21.43 12.95 2.19
N GLU A 521 21.96 12.54 1.04
CA GLU A 521 21.16 11.92 -0.04
C GLU A 521 20.46 10.63 0.44
N VAL A 522 21.17 9.79 1.20
CA VAL A 522 20.61 8.57 1.80
C VAL A 522 19.50 8.90 2.80
N ASP A 523 19.67 9.94 3.62
CA ASP A 523 18.64 10.34 4.59
C ASP A 523 17.41 10.94 3.90
N VAL A 524 17.60 11.77 2.87
CA VAL A 524 16.51 12.30 2.04
C VAL A 524 15.71 11.17 1.40
N PHE A 525 16.41 10.16 0.86
CA PHE A 525 15.78 8.96 0.33
C PHE A 525 14.96 8.23 1.40
N ARG A 526 15.54 7.97 2.58
CA ARG A 526 14.85 7.31 3.69
C ARG A 526 13.60 8.07 4.11
N ARG A 527 13.73 9.38 4.31
CA ARG A 527 12.66 10.27 4.77
C ARG A 527 11.54 10.39 3.74
N LYS A 528 11.86 10.41 2.43
CA LYS A 528 10.87 10.35 1.35
C LYS A 528 9.99 9.09 1.45
N TRP A 529 10.60 7.94 1.67
CA TRP A 529 9.87 6.66 1.77
C TRP A 529 9.06 6.54 3.06
N ILE A 530 9.60 6.98 4.20
CA ILE A 530 8.84 7.07 5.46
C ILE A 530 7.63 8.00 5.29
N TYR A 531 7.83 9.17 4.68
CA TYR A 531 6.75 10.11 4.40
C TYR A 531 5.68 9.46 3.51
N TYR A 532 6.08 8.77 2.44
CA TYR A 532 5.17 8.05 1.56
C TYR A 532 4.31 7.03 2.31
N PHE A 533 4.93 6.12 3.08
CA PHE A 533 4.18 5.10 3.80
C PHE A 533 3.18 5.70 4.78
N VAL A 534 3.61 6.67 5.59
CA VAL A 534 2.75 7.29 6.62
C VAL A 534 1.66 8.16 5.99
N TYR A 535 1.98 8.89 4.91
CA TYR A 535 1.03 9.74 4.19
C TYR A 535 -0.13 8.89 3.62
N CYS A 536 0.21 7.77 2.99
CA CYS A 536 -0.79 6.84 2.46
C CYS A 536 -1.52 6.09 3.58
N GLU A 537 -0.82 5.63 4.63
CA GLU A 537 -1.42 4.92 5.77
C GLU A 537 -2.53 5.76 6.41
N VAL A 538 -2.23 7.02 6.73
CA VAL A 538 -3.21 7.96 7.28
C VAL A 538 -4.32 8.24 6.26
N GLY A 539 -3.99 8.37 4.97
CA GLY A 539 -4.96 8.54 3.89
C GLY A 539 -6.02 7.44 3.87
N PHE A 540 -5.62 6.18 4.01
CA PHE A 540 -6.55 5.04 4.10
C PHE A 540 -7.27 4.96 5.44
N THR A 541 -6.55 5.17 6.55
CA THR A 541 -7.10 5.16 7.93
C THR A 541 -8.25 6.15 8.08
N GLN A 542 -8.07 7.36 7.53
CA GLN A 542 -9.07 8.43 7.57
C GLN A 542 -10.08 8.36 6.41
N ARG A 543 -10.03 7.32 5.57
CA ARG A 543 -10.88 7.15 4.36
C ARG A 543 -10.85 8.38 3.43
N VAL A 544 -9.73 9.09 3.44
CA VAL A 544 -9.38 10.19 2.52
C VAL A 544 -9.17 9.62 1.12
N ILE A 545 -8.61 8.42 1.05
CA ILE A 545 -8.56 7.53 -0.11
C ILE A 545 -9.06 6.15 0.33
N ASN A 546 -9.40 5.30 -0.63
CA ASN A 546 -9.88 3.94 -0.39
C ASN A 546 -9.32 3.02 -1.47
N ASP A 547 -9.48 1.71 -1.34
CA ASP A 547 -9.11 0.74 -2.36
C ASP A 547 -10.30 -0.20 -2.57
N HIS A 548 -10.63 -0.46 -3.83
CA HIS A 548 -11.81 -1.20 -4.22
C HIS A 548 -11.48 -2.33 -5.20
N ILE A 549 -12.11 -3.48 -4.97
CA ILE A 549 -12.18 -4.57 -5.94
C ILE A 549 -13.56 -4.50 -6.61
N LEU A 550 -13.58 -4.29 -7.93
CA LEU A 550 -14.78 -4.23 -8.76
C LEU A 550 -14.82 -5.43 -9.69
N ALA A 551 -15.92 -6.18 -9.71
CA ALA A 551 -16.17 -7.23 -10.68
C ALA A 551 -17.24 -6.78 -11.69
N PHE A 552 -16.99 -7.07 -12.96
CA PHE A 552 -17.88 -6.81 -14.08
C PHE A 552 -18.18 -8.11 -14.82
N THR A 553 -19.40 -8.22 -15.34
CA THR A 553 -19.86 -9.39 -16.08
C THR A 553 -20.55 -9.01 -17.39
N ARG A 554 -20.79 -10.01 -18.24
CA ARG A 554 -21.66 -9.95 -19.41
C ARG A 554 -23.13 -10.11 -19.01
N GLU A 555 -24.01 -9.52 -19.79
CA GLU A 555 -25.44 -9.83 -19.75
C GLU A 555 -25.66 -11.34 -19.94
N ASN A 556 -26.67 -11.90 -19.28
CA ASN A 556 -27.01 -13.33 -19.30
C ASN A 556 -25.93 -14.30 -18.79
N ASN A 557 -24.90 -13.83 -18.09
CA ASN A 557 -23.96 -14.72 -17.41
C ASN A 557 -24.56 -15.31 -16.12
N THR A 558 -25.46 -16.28 -16.27
CA THR A 558 -26.11 -16.99 -15.14
C THR A 558 -25.18 -17.98 -14.44
N THR A 559 -23.94 -18.14 -14.92
CA THR A 559 -22.96 -19.08 -14.36
C THR A 559 -22.10 -18.48 -13.26
N LEU A 560 -22.15 -17.15 -13.06
CA LEU A 560 -21.56 -16.50 -11.90
C LEU A 560 -22.35 -16.90 -10.65
N PRO A 561 -21.68 -17.36 -9.58
CA PRO A 561 -22.37 -17.63 -8.32
C PRO A 561 -23.07 -16.37 -7.82
N VAL A 562 -24.32 -16.51 -7.38
CA VAL A 562 -24.98 -15.45 -6.61
C VAL A 562 -24.14 -15.22 -5.35
N CYS A 563 -23.73 -13.96 -5.11
CA CYS A 563 -22.81 -13.56 -4.05
C CYS A 563 -22.89 -14.45 -2.79
N SER A 564 -21.88 -15.28 -2.55
CA SER A 564 -21.55 -15.75 -1.20
C SER A 564 -20.55 -14.75 -0.62
N GLY A 565 -20.94 -14.13 0.50
CA GLY A 565 -20.22 -13.05 1.17
C GLY A 565 -18.83 -13.45 1.64
#